data_AF-A0A6B1F431-F1
#
_entry.id   AF-A0A6B1F431-F1
#
_cell.length_a   1.000
_cell.length_b   1.000
_cell.length_c   1.000
_cell.angle_alpha   90.00
_cell.angle_beta   90.00
_cell.angle_gamma   90.00
#
_symmetry.space_group_name_H-M   'P 1'
#
loop_
_entity.id
_entity.type
_entity.pdbx_description
1 polymer ?
#
loop_
_entity_poly.entity_id
_entity_poly.type
_entity_poly.pdbx_seq_one_letter_code
_entity_poly.pdbx_strand_id
1 'polypeptide(L)'
;MFPTGDDSRLIGGHLHLRRDQLQHWQARVAGHQQAARLGGSGCQGELFAAAQASPLPCGIDPFLLLPQPLSFWRWPVPPNEGAAHYFVIDDAGHLPHSLLLYAGETGQADQRWKGSHDCKAYLASYLQALQTVGLAAAVSVRFWCDAPLQRTARRAQETQLIHYWQPPFNREIQGRWRTPFTALAD
;
A
#
# COMPACT_ATOMS: atom_id res chain seq x y z
N MET A 1 -0.63 -16.14 -61.54
CA MET A 1 -1.73 -15.70 -60.65
C MET A 1 -1.19 -15.80 -59.23
N PHE A 2 -0.67 -14.69 -58.71
CA PHE A 2 -0.13 -14.61 -57.35
C PHE A 2 -1.28 -14.35 -56.38
N PRO A 3 -1.38 -15.01 -55.22
CA PRO A 3 -2.15 -14.47 -54.13
C PRO A 3 -1.30 -13.43 -53.41
N THR A 4 -1.73 -12.17 -53.51
CA THR A 4 -1.36 -11.07 -52.62
C THR A 4 -1.92 -11.36 -51.24
N GLY A 5 -1.06 -11.80 -50.32
CA GLY A 5 -1.33 -11.82 -48.88
C GLY A 5 -0.85 -10.52 -48.27
N ASP A 6 -1.73 -9.52 -48.26
CA ASP A 6 -1.64 -8.29 -47.46
C ASP A 6 -2.12 -8.65 -46.05
N ASP A 7 -1.21 -8.82 -45.09
CA ASP A 7 -0.67 -7.79 -44.20
C ASP A 7 -1.67 -7.35 -43.10
N SER A 8 -1.32 -7.72 -41.87
CA SER A 8 -1.68 -7.05 -40.61
C SER A 8 -1.29 -7.97 -39.45
N ARG A 9 0.01 -8.27 -39.34
CA ARG A 9 0.62 -8.75 -38.09
C ARG A 9 1.23 -7.57 -37.35
N LEU A 10 0.42 -6.59 -36.96
CA LEU A 10 0.81 -5.57 -35.98
C LEU A 10 -0.45 -5.11 -35.22
N ILE A 11 -0.83 -5.82 -34.17
CA ILE A 11 -1.67 -5.25 -33.11
C ILE A 11 -0.78 -5.15 -31.88
N GLY A 12 -0.48 -3.91 -31.50
CA GLY A 12 0.45 -3.55 -30.45
C GLY A 12 0.21 -4.32 -29.15
N GLY A 13 1.29 -4.86 -28.61
CA GLY A 13 1.30 -5.61 -27.36
C GLY A 13 1.05 -4.71 -26.15
N HIS A 14 -0.19 -4.25 -25.96
CA HIS A 14 -0.66 -3.91 -24.63
C HIS A 14 -1.00 -5.24 -23.95
N LEU A 15 -0.12 -5.71 -23.07
CA LEU A 15 -0.45 -6.76 -22.11
C LEU A 15 -1.67 -6.27 -21.30
N HIS A 16 -2.86 -6.72 -21.70
CA HIS A 16 -4.08 -6.43 -20.95
C HIS A 16 -3.94 -7.08 -19.58
N LEU A 17 -3.88 -6.26 -18.53
CA LEU A 17 -3.92 -6.73 -17.15
C LEU A 17 -5.21 -7.53 -16.97
N ARG A 18 -5.07 -8.82 -16.67
CA ARG A 18 -6.23 -9.68 -16.46
C ARG A 18 -6.72 -9.59 -15.01
N ARG A 19 -8.03 -9.72 -14.80
CA ARG A 19 -8.66 -9.67 -13.47
C ARG A 19 -8.02 -10.68 -12.50
N ASP A 20 -7.80 -11.91 -12.95
CA ASP A 20 -7.16 -12.98 -12.18
C ASP A 20 -5.75 -12.57 -11.74
N GLN A 21 -4.96 -11.96 -12.61
CA GLN A 21 -3.60 -11.52 -12.27
C GLN A 21 -3.60 -10.47 -11.16
N LEU A 22 -4.51 -9.48 -11.24
CA LEU A 22 -4.62 -8.44 -10.22
C LEU A 22 -5.11 -9.02 -8.88
N GLN A 23 -6.09 -9.92 -8.90
CA GLN A 23 -6.60 -10.57 -7.68
C GLN A 23 -5.56 -11.49 -7.04
N HIS A 24 -4.81 -12.26 -7.83
CA HIS A 24 -3.71 -13.08 -7.30
C HIS A 24 -2.60 -12.21 -6.68
N TRP A 25 -2.28 -11.08 -7.31
CA TRP A 25 -1.33 -10.12 -6.74
C TRP A 25 -1.86 -9.55 -5.41
N GLN A 26 -3.12 -9.08 -5.37
CA GLN A 26 -3.76 -8.58 -4.15
C GLN A 26 -3.74 -9.64 -3.02
N ALA A 27 -4.12 -10.88 -3.33
CA ALA A 27 -4.16 -11.97 -2.37
C ALA A 27 -2.77 -12.30 -1.81
N ARG A 28 -1.71 -12.25 -2.63
CA ARG A 28 -0.33 -12.48 -2.16
C ARG A 28 0.13 -11.40 -1.17
N VAL A 29 -0.15 -10.13 -1.47
CA VAL A 29 0.22 -9.01 -0.59
C VAL A 29 -0.61 -9.06 0.70
N ALA A 30 -1.94 -9.19 0.58
CA ALA A 30 -2.86 -9.28 1.72
C ALA A 30 -2.55 -10.48 2.61
N GLY A 31 -2.18 -11.64 2.03
CA GLY A 31 -1.78 -12.83 2.78
C GLY A 31 -0.52 -12.61 3.61
N HIS A 32 0.51 -11.96 3.06
CA HIS A 32 1.70 -11.57 3.84
C HIS A 32 1.33 -10.63 4.99
N GLN A 33 0.55 -9.60 4.71
CA GLN A 33 0.15 -8.61 5.72
C GLN A 33 -0.71 -9.20 6.81
N GLN A 34 -1.64 -10.10 6.47
CA GLN A 34 -2.43 -10.82 7.45
C GLN A 34 -1.56 -11.74 8.32
N ALA A 35 -0.61 -12.47 7.72
CA ALA A 35 0.33 -13.28 8.48
C ALA A 35 1.18 -12.43 9.43
N ALA A 36 1.69 -11.29 8.97
CA ALA A 36 2.44 -10.33 9.79
C ALA A 36 1.58 -9.76 10.93
N ARG A 37 0.30 -9.47 10.67
CA ARG A 37 -0.64 -8.97 11.68
C ARG A 37 -0.91 -9.98 12.78
N LEU A 38 -1.03 -11.26 12.43
CA LEU A 38 -1.25 -12.36 13.37
C LEU A 38 0.02 -12.79 14.12
N GLY A 39 1.14 -12.08 13.95
CA GLY A 39 2.40 -12.37 14.63
C GLY A 39 3.27 -13.42 13.94
N GLY A 40 3.01 -13.73 12.67
CA GLY A 40 3.84 -14.59 11.83
C GLY A 40 4.05 -15.99 12.42
N SER A 41 3.17 -16.94 12.08
CA SER A 41 3.38 -18.37 12.32
C SER A 41 4.58 -18.88 11.51
N GLY A 42 5.78 -18.62 12.00
CA GLY A 42 7.06 -19.15 11.54
C GLY A 42 7.91 -19.46 12.77
N CYS A 43 7.44 -20.40 13.59
CA CYS A 43 8.24 -20.98 14.66
C CYS A 43 9.52 -21.59 14.07
N GLN A 44 10.61 -20.84 14.05
CA GLN A 44 11.95 -21.40 14.17
C GLN A 44 12.45 -20.98 15.55
N GLY A 45 12.60 -21.99 16.42
CA GLY A 45 12.58 -21.83 17.87
C GLY A 45 13.69 -20.95 18.46
N GLU A 46 13.28 -20.08 19.38
CA GLU A 46 14.16 -19.56 20.42
C GLU A 46 13.64 -20.03 21.78
N LEU A 47 14.46 -20.86 22.43
CA LEU A 47 14.18 -21.61 23.65
C LEU A 47 14.20 -20.76 24.93
N PHE A 48 14.03 -19.44 24.84
CA PHE A 48 14.11 -18.53 25.99
C PHE A 48 13.05 -17.42 25.85
N ALA A 49 11.80 -17.75 26.19
CA ALA A 49 10.71 -16.80 26.20
C ALA A 49 10.82 -15.84 27.40
N ALA A 50 11.41 -14.66 27.16
CA ALA A 50 11.06 -13.46 27.93
C ALA A 50 9.77 -12.87 27.36
N ALA A 51 8.92 -12.31 28.22
CA ALA A 51 7.57 -11.83 27.92
C ALA A 51 7.46 -11.15 26.54
N GLN A 52 6.71 -11.76 25.63
CA GLN A 52 6.57 -11.29 24.26
C GLN A 52 5.85 -9.93 24.26
N ALA A 53 6.63 -8.87 24.07
CA ALA A 53 6.12 -7.57 23.67
C ALA A 53 5.24 -7.72 22.42
N SER A 54 4.30 -6.79 22.20
CA SER A 54 3.45 -6.79 21.01
C SER A 54 4.29 -7.10 19.76
N PRO A 55 3.95 -8.13 18.97
CA PRO A 55 4.77 -8.55 17.84
C PRO A 55 4.83 -7.49 16.72
N LEU A 56 4.02 -6.44 16.84
CA LEU A 56 3.91 -5.38 15.86
C LEU A 56 5.03 -4.35 16.01
N PRO A 57 5.63 -3.90 14.88
CA PRO A 57 6.63 -2.84 14.91
C PRO A 57 6.03 -1.57 15.53
N CYS A 58 6.76 -0.99 16.48
CA CYS A 58 6.34 0.20 17.22
C CYS A 58 5.00 0.04 17.99
N GLY A 59 4.47 -1.19 18.13
CA GLY A 59 3.21 -1.48 18.80
C GLY A 59 1.95 -1.08 18.02
N ILE A 60 2.05 -0.81 16.71
CA ILE A 60 0.95 -0.26 15.91
C ILE A 60 0.40 -1.30 14.94
N ASP A 61 -0.93 -1.42 14.92
CA ASP A 61 -1.68 -2.09 13.87
C ASP A 61 -2.35 -1.04 12.96
N PRO A 62 -1.83 -0.80 11.73
CA PRO A 62 -2.42 0.16 10.81
C PRO A 62 -3.90 -0.09 10.50
N PHE A 63 -4.33 -1.35 10.58
CA PHE A 63 -5.69 -1.77 10.26
C PHE A 63 -6.69 -1.48 11.39
N LEU A 64 -6.23 -1.10 12.58
CA LEU A 64 -7.09 -0.66 13.70
C LEU A 64 -7.23 0.87 13.78
N LEU A 65 -6.46 1.62 13.00
CA LEU A 65 -6.55 3.07 12.95
C LEU A 65 -7.85 3.52 12.27
N LEU A 66 -8.32 4.72 12.62
CA LEU A 66 -9.54 5.30 12.07
C LEU A 66 -9.36 5.61 10.56
N PRO A 67 -10.22 5.08 9.67
CA PRO A 67 -10.16 5.42 8.25
C PRO A 67 -10.65 6.85 8.01
N GLN A 68 -9.88 7.59 7.20
CA GLN A 68 -10.24 8.92 6.71
C GLN A 68 -10.26 8.93 5.19
N PRO A 69 -11.14 9.74 4.57
CA PRO A 69 -11.16 9.87 3.11
C PRO A 69 -9.84 10.51 2.63
N LEU A 70 -9.39 10.17 1.42
CA LEU A 70 -8.20 10.78 0.82
C LEU A 70 -8.32 12.31 0.61
N SER A 71 -9.52 12.86 0.75
CA SER A 71 -9.83 14.29 0.69
C SER A 71 -9.89 14.97 2.07
N PHE A 72 -9.46 14.31 3.16
CA PHE A 72 -9.54 14.83 4.54
C PHE A 72 -8.94 16.24 4.71
N TRP A 73 -7.88 16.58 3.96
CA TRP A 73 -7.24 17.90 3.99
C TRP A 73 -8.15 19.06 3.53
N ARG A 74 -9.31 18.76 2.93
CA ARG A 74 -10.32 19.75 2.55
C ARG A 74 -11.27 20.11 3.70
N TRP A 75 -11.20 19.40 4.83
CA TRP A 75 -12.05 19.69 5.98
C TRP A 75 -11.64 20.99 6.65
N PRO A 76 -12.61 21.75 7.20
CA PRO A 76 -12.34 23.06 7.81
C PRO A 76 -11.48 22.96 9.07
N VAL A 77 -11.54 21.83 9.78
CA VAL A 77 -10.66 21.52 10.91
C VAL A 77 -9.90 20.23 10.57
N PRO A 78 -8.56 20.23 10.59
CA PRO A 78 -7.79 19.04 10.29
C PRO A 78 -8.01 18.00 11.40
N PRO A 79 -8.28 16.74 11.05
CA PRO A 79 -8.52 15.69 12.04
C PRO A 79 -7.23 15.18 12.71
N ASN A 80 -6.06 15.49 12.15
CA ASN A 80 -4.74 15.12 12.66
C ASN A 80 -3.78 16.28 12.50
N GLU A 81 -2.92 16.50 13.49
CA GLU A 81 -1.90 17.56 13.49
C GLU A 81 -0.55 17.00 13.93
N GLY A 82 0.53 17.68 13.55
CA GLY A 82 1.89 17.35 14.01
C GLY A 82 2.52 16.13 13.33
N ALA A 83 3.47 15.51 14.03
CA ALA A 83 4.24 14.39 13.52
C ALA A 83 3.39 13.11 13.53
N ALA A 84 3.38 12.39 12.41
CA ALA A 84 2.59 11.17 12.28
C ALA A 84 3.22 10.17 11.32
N HIS A 85 2.82 8.91 11.48
CA HIS A 85 2.87 7.92 10.40
C HIS A 85 1.49 7.85 9.75
N TYR A 86 1.46 7.74 8.43
CA TYR A 86 0.22 7.60 7.67
C TYR A 86 0.27 6.37 6.78
N PHE A 87 -0.91 5.77 6.61
CA PHE A 87 -1.10 4.49 5.95
C PHE A 87 -2.21 4.60 4.93
N VAL A 88 -1.97 4.15 3.70
CA VAL A 88 -3.01 4.07 2.67
C VAL A 88 -3.48 2.64 2.57
N ILE A 89 -4.76 2.40 2.84
CA ILE A 89 -5.34 1.06 2.92
C ILE A 89 -6.52 0.96 1.96
N ASP A 90 -6.63 -0.16 1.25
CA ASP A 90 -7.81 -0.54 0.49
C ASP A 90 -8.59 -1.62 1.24
N ASP A 91 -9.84 -1.32 1.56
CA ASP A 91 -10.78 -2.19 2.27
C ASP A 91 -11.85 -2.78 1.33
N ALA A 92 -11.57 -2.84 0.02
CA ALA A 92 -12.54 -3.31 -0.97
C ALA A 92 -13.04 -4.73 -0.69
N GLY A 93 -14.36 -4.95 -0.84
CA GLY A 93 -15.00 -6.20 -0.45
C GLY A 93 -14.61 -7.44 -1.28
N HIS A 94 -13.95 -7.28 -2.43
CA HIS A 94 -13.41 -8.42 -3.19
C HIS A 94 -12.06 -8.90 -2.65
N LEU A 95 -11.43 -8.16 -1.76
CA LEU A 95 -10.16 -8.53 -1.14
C LEU A 95 -10.41 -9.57 -0.04
N PRO A 96 -9.50 -10.55 0.13
CA PRO A 96 -9.60 -11.50 1.23
C PRO A 96 -9.40 -10.83 2.60
N HIS A 97 -8.52 -9.82 2.64
CA HIS A 97 -8.25 -8.96 3.80
C HIS A 97 -7.95 -7.55 3.30
N SER A 98 -8.12 -6.55 4.17
CA SER A 98 -7.67 -5.17 3.93
C SER A 98 -6.21 -5.15 3.49
N LEU A 99 -5.92 -4.29 2.52
CA LEU A 99 -4.62 -4.24 1.85
C LEU A 99 -3.91 -2.93 2.17
N LEU A 100 -2.81 -2.99 2.92
CA LEU A 100 -1.95 -1.83 3.13
C LEU A 100 -1.12 -1.58 1.86
N LEU A 101 -1.41 -0.47 1.19
CA LEU A 101 -0.79 -0.09 -0.08
C LEU A 101 0.50 0.73 0.12
N TYR A 102 0.51 1.61 1.11
CA TYR A 102 1.61 2.55 1.37
C TYR A 102 1.73 2.88 2.85
N ALA A 103 2.95 3.06 3.34
CA ALA A 103 3.26 3.63 4.65
C ALA A 103 4.26 4.79 4.50
N GLY A 104 4.10 5.87 5.26
CA GLY A 104 5.07 6.95 5.27
C GLY A 104 5.00 7.84 6.51
N GLU A 105 6.02 8.68 6.68
CA GLU A 105 6.08 9.68 7.76
C GLU A 105 5.75 11.10 7.29
N THR A 106 5.28 11.92 8.23
CA THR A 106 5.18 13.37 8.08
C THR A 106 5.45 14.08 9.39
N GLY A 107 5.97 15.31 9.33
CA GLY A 107 6.03 16.22 10.47
C GLY A 107 4.80 17.12 10.62
N GLN A 108 3.93 17.15 9.60
CA GLN A 108 2.73 18.00 9.53
C GLN A 108 1.58 17.18 8.92
N ALA A 109 0.82 16.48 9.75
CA ALA A 109 -0.26 15.58 9.30
C ALA A 109 -1.42 16.32 8.61
N ASP A 110 -1.70 17.54 9.05
CA ASP A 110 -2.72 18.46 8.52
C ASP A 110 -2.42 18.93 7.09
N GLN A 111 -1.13 19.07 6.74
CA GLN A 111 -0.70 19.50 5.41
C GLN A 111 -0.30 18.34 4.51
N ARG A 112 -0.02 17.16 5.09
CA ARG A 112 0.34 15.98 4.33
C ARG A 112 -0.84 15.59 3.44
N TRP A 113 -0.54 15.09 2.24
CA TRP A 113 -1.52 14.80 1.18
C TRP A 113 -1.95 16.00 0.31
N LYS A 114 -1.62 17.26 0.68
CA LYS A 114 -1.67 18.41 -0.23
C LYS A 114 -0.49 18.36 -1.22
N GLY A 115 -0.72 18.57 -2.52
CA GLY A 115 0.33 18.53 -3.57
C GLY A 115 0.60 17.14 -4.19
N SER A 116 1.58 17.05 -5.08
CA SER A 116 1.98 15.80 -5.78
C SER A 116 3.05 15.03 -5.01
N HIS A 117 2.96 13.70 -4.98
CA HIS A 117 3.99 12.82 -4.43
C HIS A 117 3.79 11.37 -4.93
N ASP A 118 4.86 10.57 -4.93
CA ASP A 118 4.92 9.24 -5.57
C ASP A 118 3.76 8.30 -5.24
N CYS A 119 3.31 8.27 -3.98
CA CYS A 119 2.17 7.44 -3.56
C CYS A 119 0.90 7.73 -4.38
N LYS A 120 0.65 8.98 -4.79
CA LYS A 120 -0.53 9.35 -5.59
C LYS A 120 -0.46 8.79 -7.00
N ALA A 121 0.72 8.78 -7.62
CA ALA A 121 0.90 8.22 -8.96
C ALA A 121 0.66 6.70 -8.95
N TYR A 122 1.23 5.99 -7.97
CA TYR A 122 0.97 4.55 -7.81
C TYR A 122 -0.50 4.25 -7.49
N LEU A 123 -1.11 5.04 -6.61
CA LEU A 123 -2.51 4.89 -6.28
C LEU A 123 -3.41 5.13 -7.49
N ALA A 124 -3.13 6.15 -8.31
CA ALA A 124 -3.88 6.41 -9.54
C ALA A 124 -3.81 5.21 -10.50
N SER A 125 -2.61 4.66 -10.71
CA SER A 125 -2.43 3.48 -11.55
C SER A 125 -3.13 2.24 -11.02
N TYR A 126 -3.14 2.04 -9.69
CA TYR A 126 -3.88 0.96 -9.06
C TYR A 126 -5.39 1.10 -9.26
N LEU A 127 -5.93 2.30 -9.05
CA LEU A 127 -7.35 2.58 -9.28
C LEU A 127 -7.74 2.39 -10.75
N GLN A 128 -6.90 2.82 -11.69
CA GLN A 128 -7.09 2.60 -13.12
C GLN A 128 -7.04 1.11 -13.48
N ALA A 129 -6.11 0.36 -12.88
CA ALA A 129 -6.02 -1.09 -13.06
C ALA A 129 -7.30 -1.80 -12.57
N LEU A 130 -7.80 -1.45 -11.38
CA LEU A 130 -9.06 -1.97 -10.86
C LEU A 130 -10.25 -1.66 -11.78
N GLN A 131 -10.34 -0.40 -12.22
CA GLN A 131 -11.41 0.04 -13.13
C GLN A 131 -11.40 -0.74 -14.45
N THR A 132 -10.21 -0.95 -15.02
CA THR A 132 -10.03 -1.69 -16.30
C THR A 132 -10.54 -3.13 -16.19
N VAL A 133 -10.41 -3.75 -15.02
CA VAL A 133 -10.90 -5.11 -14.77
C VAL A 133 -12.24 -5.13 -14.01
N GLY A 134 -12.94 -4.01 -13.90
CA GLY A 134 -14.26 -3.91 -13.27
C GLY A 134 -14.28 -4.34 -11.80
N LEU A 135 -13.23 -4.01 -11.03
CA LEU A 135 -13.18 -4.17 -9.58
C LEU A 135 -13.38 -2.81 -8.89
N ALA A 136 -14.03 -2.83 -7.72
CA ALA A 136 -14.20 -1.63 -6.90
C ALA A 136 -12.97 -1.39 -6.02
N ALA A 137 -12.82 -0.16 -5.52
CA ALA A 137 -11.81 0.21 -4.53
C ALA A 137 -12.51 0.85 -3.33
N ALA A 138 -12.00 0.63 -2.12
CA ALA A 138 -12.42 1.32 -0.90
C ALA A 138 -11.20 1.86 -0.18
N VAL A 139 -10.57 2.87 -0.78
CA VAL A 139 -9.29 3.41 -0.31
C VAL A 139 -9.49 4.49 0.74
N SER A 140 -8.80 4.34 1.88
CA SER A 140 -8.72 5.31 2.96
C SER A 140 -7.26 5.64 3.30
N VAL A 141 -7.06 6.77 3.99
CA VAL A 141 -5.82 7.10 4.67
C VAL A 141 -6.05 7.05 6.16
N ARG A 142 -5.08 6.55 6.92
CA ARG A 142 -5.15 6.41 8.38
C ARG A 142 -3.90 6.98 9.01
N PHE A 143 -4.03 7.62 10.16
CA PHE A 143 -2.94 8.32 10.83
C PHE A 143 -2.68 7.75 12.23
N TRP A 144 -1.41 7.65 12.58
CA TRP A 144 -0.95 7.42 13.94
C TRP A 144 -0.06 8.59 14.37
N CYS A 145 -0.56 9.38 15.32
CA CYS A 145 0.01 10.67 15.70
C CYS A 145 0.98 10.61 16.90
N ASP A 146 1.22 9.44 17.49
CA ASP A 146 2.22 9.27 18.56
C ASP A 146 3.65 9.11 18.00
N ALA A 147 3.87 9.53 16.75
CA ALA A 147 5.15 9.43 16.08
C ALA A 147 6.18 10.39 16.70
N PRO A 148 7.48 10.04 16.74
CA PRO A 148 8.53 10.91 17.26
C PRO A 148 8.55 12.25 16.53
N LEU A 149 8.72 13.34 17.28
CA LEU A 149 8.91 14.68 16.72
C LEU A 149 10.23 14.77 15.93
N GLN A 150 11.28 14.10 16.43
CA GLN A 150 12.58 14.05 15.77
C GLN A 150 12.49 13.25 14.45
N ARG A 151 12.79 13.91 13.33
CA ARG A 151 12.70 13.32 11.99
C ARG A 151 13.48 12.02 11.84
N THR A 152 14.69 11.93 12.40
CA THR A 152 15.54 10.74 12.30
C THR A 152 14.90 9.53 12.98
N ALA A 153 14.38 9.71 14.20
CA ALA A 153 13.69 8.64 14.93
C ALA A 153 12.41 8.21 14.20
N ARG A 154 11.65 9.18 13.68
CA ARG A 154 10.45 8.90 12.89
C ARG A 154 10.75 8.17 11.58
N ARG A 155 11.80 8.54 10.86
CA ARG A 155 12.27 7.83 9.66
C ARG A 155 12.73 6.40 9.95
N ALA A 156 13.37 6.17 11.10
CA ALA A 156 13.73 4.83 11.53
C ALA A 156 12.49 3.95 11.77
N GLN A 157 11.45 4.50 12.42
CA GLN A 157 10.18 3.79 12.58
C GLN A 157 9.47 3.53 11.24
N GLU A 158 9.46 4.51 10.32
CA GLU A 158 8.89 4.35 8.98
C GLU A 158 9.56 3.18 8.24
N THR A 159 10.89 3.12 8.31
CA THR A 159 11.68 2.03 7.71
C THR A 159 11.30 0.67 8.29
N GLN A 160 11.17 0.58 9.63
CA GLN A 160 10.73 -0.65 10.30
C GLN A 160 9.31 -1.07 9.87
N LEU A 161 8.37 -0.11 9.79
CA LEU A 161 7.01 -0.36 9.34
C LEU A 161 6.97 -0.84 7.89
N ILE A 162 7.76 -0.23 6.99
CA ILE A 162 7.84 -0.63 5.58
C ILE A 162 8.42 -2.04 5.45
N HIS A 163 9.49 -2.38 6.15
CA HIS A 163 10.09 -3.72 6.08
C HIS A 163 9.18 -4.82 6.64
N TYR A 164 8.44 -4.51 7.72
CA TYR A 164 7.53 -5.46 8.35
C TYR A 164 6.29 -5.72 7.49
N TRP A 165 5.57 -4.66 7.12
CA TRP A 165 4.29 -4.77 6.42
C TRP A 165 4.42 -4.94 4.91
N GLN A 166 5.58 -4.57 4.34
CA GLN A 166 5.89 -4.68 2.92
C GLN A 166 4.80 -4.05 2.01
N PRO A 167 4.39 -2.80 2.24
CA PRO A 167 3.45 -2.10 1.38
C PRO A 167 3.97 -1.97 -0.05
N PRO A 168 3.19 -2.33 -1.08
CA PRO A 168 3.67 -2.44 -2.46
C PRO A 168 3.99 -1.11 -3.14
N PHE A 169 3.51 0.02 -2.64
CA PHE A 169 3.77 1.34 -3.25
C PHE A 169 4.96 2.06 -2.61
N ASN A 170 5.57 1.47 -1.58
CA ASN A 170 6.87 1.94 -1.10
C ASN A 170 7.96 1.46 -2.06
N ARG A 171 8.75 2.40 -2.57
CA ARG A 171 9.79 2.15 -3.59
C ARG A 171 10.74 1.01 -3.23
N GLU A 172 11.09 0.90 -1.95
CA GLU A 172 11.97 -0.14 -1.40
C GLU A 172 11.38 -1.55 -1.54
N ILE A 173 10.06 -1.67 -1.53
CA ILE A 173 9.33 -2.95 -1.55
C ILE A 173 8.78 -3.28 -2.94
N GLN A 174 8.61 -2.28 -3.80
CA GLN A 174 8.00 -2.42 -5.12
C GLN A 174 8.55 -3.60 -5.95
N GLY A 175 9.88 -3.78 -5.95
CA GLY A 175 10.54 -4.86 -6.69
C GLY A 175 10.15 -6.27 -6.21
N ARG A 176 9.80 -6.43 -4.93
CA ARG A 176 9.42 -7.72 -4.33
C ARG A 176 8.10 -8.25 -4.88
N TRP A 177 7.11 -7.36 -5.03
CA TRP A 177 5.76 -7.78 -5.41
C TRP A 177 5.56 -7.92 -6.91
N ARG A 178 6.47 -7.36 -7.72
CA ARG A 178 6.37 -7.32 -9.19
C ARG A 178 5.00 -6.79 -9.61
N THR A 179 4.64 -5.62 -9.08
CA THR A 179 3.33 -5.00 -9.27
C THR A 179 2.95 -4.97 -10.75
N PRO A 180 1.79 -5.52 -11.14
CA PRO A 180 1.46 -5.79 -12.55
C PRO A 180 0.95 -4.54 -13.30
N PHE A 181 1.07 -3.37 -12.68
CA PHE A 181 0.74 -2.06 -13.21
C PHE A 181 1.84 -1.08 -12.80
N THR A 182 2.13 -0.10 -13.65
CA THR A 182 3.15 0.92 -13.40
C THR A 182 2.49 2.20 -12.92
N ALA A 183 3.15 2.97 -12.05
CA ALA A 183 2.83 4.38 -11.92
C ALA A 183 2.79 5.01 -13.32
N LEU A 184 1.81 5.86 -13.62
CA LEU A 184 1.85 6.70 -14.81
C LEU A 184 3.16 7.49 -14.72
N ALA A 185 4.13 7.14 -15.55
CA ALA A 185 5.33 7.92 -15.71
C ALA A 185 4.94 9.11 -16.59
N ASP A 186 4.89 10.29 -15.98
CA ASP A 186 4.90 11.55 -16.73
C ASP A 186 6.29 11.78 -17.33
#